data_AF-A0A7Z9K2F2-F1
#
_entry.id   AF-A0A7Z9K2F2-F1
#
_cell.length_a   1.000
_cell.length_b   1.000
_cell.length_c   1.000
_cell.angle_alpha   90.00
_cell.angle_beta   90.00
_cell.angle_gamma   90.00
#
_symmetry.space_group_name_H-M   'P 1'
#
loop_
_entity.id
_entity.type
_entity.pdbx_description
1 polymer ?
#
loop_
_entity_poly.entity_id
_entity_poly.type
_entity_poly.pdbx_seq_one_letter_code
_entity_poly.pdbx_strand_id
1 'polypeptide(L)'
;MNELWQNCLNFANSQRKLLLAGFMLFDAYLGLANRAGLVAWTGLFDGDLIWMLQSVEMMLGGLLLIHNVFSFVRGKWGVFSFIFSFVLLAILVFTTLELLLSSLGTSGTINFNLSAVGLSGFYWAAAYLSVAAGLALTYKVQRFGNFAQAEMMLVGSYVAITLMWSDRFFPISDAPKDDVLNWNLLIWAGVVAFVITGITGLVIDKVVYRRFRKKSASPQVMMIASLGIAMILRALLYMRFSAGTFRFVPDRDWRLATSKFSVSTERLQLYIGDRTGLPLMEWAENVSAYAFAYTKLILVVGVLGAVLLLLVLLHRTLLGRRMRAVADNPELAASTGIDVERVHSTSAFLSAGISGLGGALLAGVLPINPELGLSLLLPAFAVIVLGTIGSIPGVFIGALIVGLVRAVSEPFLIGIGNAIERPTMSGYAEVMPFIFLIGVLLLMPRGIGDAMARRHIDRMRRRNTLDNTEGGNGVSDNHRSVGKYLPELRFIAIWSTNIRDVYESIFDRVGKFISNAGLRLKETLKIISLGSEFLGFIPTFLTWVRTRRPSNVVVFQRETARGSWMAFFVMFAILIIVASLLPSASVLTKIMQIARIVSLLGIFSLMAF
;
A
#
# COMPACT_ATOMS: atom_id res chain seq x y z
N MET A 1 45.34 -0.67 -14.75
CA MET A 1 44.16 0.02 -14.19
C MET A 1 43.28 0.63 -15.28
N ASN A 2 43.85 1.31 -16.30
CA ASN A 2 43.10 1.89 -17.41
C ASN A 2 42.38 0.88 -18.33
N GLU A 3 42.96 -0.30 -18.58
CA GLU A 3 42.32 -1.34 -19.41
C GLU A 3 41.12 -2.01 -18.74
N LEU A 4 41.16 -2.21 -17.41
CA LEU A 4 40.03 -2.76 -16.65
C LEU A 4 38.86 -1.78 -16.59
N TRP A 5 39.14 -0.47 -16.51
CA TRP A 5 38.15 0.58 -16.55
C TRP A 5 37.50 0.73 -17.93
N GLN A 6 38.31 0.65 -19.00
CA GLN A 6 37.81 0.64 -20.38
C GLN A 6 36.97 -0.61 -20.70
N ASN A 7 37.35 -1.79 -20.18
CA ASN A 7 36.55 -3.01 -20.33
C ASN A 7 35.24 -2.95 -19.53
N CYS A 8 35.20 -2.30 -18.36
CA CYS A 8 33.96 -2.04 -17.63
C CYS A 8 32.99 -1.12 -18.40
N LEU A 9 33.53 -0.16 -19.17
CA LEU A 9 32.77 0.71 -20.07
C LEU A 9 32.32 0.00 -21.36
N ASN A 10 32.80 -1.20 -21.66
CA ASN A 10 32.35 -1.98 -22.83
C ASN A 10 31.19 -2.93 -22.52
N PHE A 11 30.78 -3.08 -21.25
CA PHE A 11 29.62 -3.87 -20.90
C PHE A 11 28.31 -3.20 -21.33
N ALA A 12 27.38 -4.00 -21.84
CA ALA A 12 26.01 -3.57 -22.09
C ALA A 12 25.38 -3.04 -20.80
N ASN A 13 24.48 -2.05 -20.90
CA ASN A 13 23.91 -1.35 -19.73
C ASN A 13 23.31 -2.32 -18.69
N SER A 14 22.75 -3.46 -19.13
CA SER A 14 22.24 -4.50 -18.23
C SER A 14 23.33 -5.31 -17.51
N GLN A 15 24.48 -5.56 -18.15
CA GLN A 15 25.61 -6.26 -17.52
C GLN A 15 26.25 -5.41 -16.43
N ARG A 16 26.36 -4.09 -16.64
CA ARG A 16 26.85 -3.15 -15.61
C ARG A 16 25.96 -3.12 -14.37
N LYS A 17 24.63 -3.09 -14.58
CA LYS A 17 23.67 -3.12 -13.46
C LYS A 17 23.72 -4.44 -12.68
N LEU A 18 23.99 -5.56 -13.36
CA LEU A 18 24.11 -6.87 -12.72
C LEU A 18 25.40 -6.99 -11.91
N LEU A 19 26.52 -6.46 -12.43
CA LEU A 19 27.78 -6.37 -11.69
C LEU A 19 27.65 -5.47 -10.46
N LEU A 20 26.99 -4.31 -10.60
CA LEU A 20 26.72 -3.40 -9.48
C LEU A 20 25.86 -4.08 -8.41
N ALA A 21 24.78 -4.75 -8.81
CA ALA A 21 23.89 -5.46 -7.90
C ALA A 21 24.63 -6.59 -7.14
N GLY A 22 25.45 -7.37 -7.85
CA GLY A 22 26.27 -8.42 -7.24
C GLY A 22 27.31 -7.87 -6.28
N PHE A 23 27.95 -6.74 -6.62
CA PHE A 23 28.90 -6.05 -5.75
C PHE A 23 28.24 -5.57 -4.46
N MET A 24 27.11 -4.86 -4.56
CA MET A 24 26.37 -4.36 -3.39
C MET A 24 25.91 -5.50 -2.47
N LEU A 25 25.43 -6.61 -3.05
CA LEU A 25 25.04 -7.80 -2.25
C LEU A 25 26.23 -8.43 -1.53
N PHE A 26 27.37 -8.51 -2.19
CA PHE A 26 28.59 -9.09 -1.61
C PHE A 26 29.16 -8.20 -0.50
N ASP A 27 29.25 -6.89 -0.72
CA ASP A 27 29.72 -5.95 0.29
C ASP A 27 28.80 -5.93 1.51
N ALA A 28 27.49 -5.86 1.28
CA ALA A 28 26.52 -5.88 2.36
C ALA A 28 26.51 -7.21 3.13
N TYR A 29 26.74 -8.34 2.46
CA TYR A 29 26.91 -9.64 3.12
C TYR A 29 28.14 -9.64 4.04
N LEU A 30 29.29 -9.17 3.56
CA LEU A 30 30.51 -9.06 4.38
C LEU A 30 30.33 -8.07 5.54
N GLY A 31 29.61 -6.98 5.29
CA GLY A 31 29.20 -6.01 6.30
C GLY A 31 28.36 -6.65 7.39
N LEU A 32 27.24 -7.27 7.02
CA LEU A 32 26.31 -7.87 7.97
C LEU A 32 26.92 -9.07 8.67
N ALA A 33 27.64 -9.96 7.99
CA ALA A 33 28.18 -11.18 8.61
C ALA A 33 29.42 -10.91 9.50
N ASN A 34 30.35 -10.08 9.03
CA ASN A 34 31.69 -9.97 9.61
C ASN A 34 32.07 -8.53 10.03
N ARG A 35 31.15 -7.56 9.96
CA ARG A 35 31.42 -6.11 10.10
C ARG A 35 32.51 -5.60 9.13
N ALA A 36 32.67 -6.26 7.98
CA ALA A 36 33.78 -6.05 7.05
C ALA A 36 33.36 -5.40 5.71
N GLY A 37 32.22 -4.70 5.68
CA GLY A 37 31.72 -4.00 4.49
C GLY A 37 32.32 -2.59 4.35
N LEU A 38 32.26 -2.02 3.14
CA LEU A 38 32.77 -0.68 2.85
C LEU A 38 32.20 0.38 3.82
N VAL A 39 30.90 0.28 4.15
CA VAL A 39 30.25 1.17 5.12
C VAL A 39 30.95 1.13 6.48
N ALA A 40 31.30 -0.06 6.98
CA ALA A 40 32.00 -0.22 8.24
C ALA A 40 33.47 0.21 8.14
N TRP A 41 34.10 -0.04 6.99
CA TRP A 41 35.51 0.27 6.78
C TRP A 41 35.80 1.77 6.68
N THR A 42 34.82 2.57 6.25
CA THR A 42 34.96 4.04 6.18
C THR A 42 35.14 4.71 7.53
N GLY A 43 34.73 4.08 8.64
CA GLY A 43 34.78 4.66 9.98
C GLY A 43 33.97 5.95 10.15
N LEU A 44 33.10 6.29 9.19
CA LEU A 44 32.27 7.50 9.20
C LEU A 44 31.02 7.38 10.08
N PHE A 45 30.60 6.14 10.36
CA PHE A 45 29.35 5.82 11.03
C PHE A 45 29.63 4.84 12.16
N ASP A 46 28.95 5.02 13.29
CA ASP A 46 29.12 4.20 14.50
C ASP A 46 27.80 3.58 14.96
N GLY A 47 27.90 2.48 15.71
CA GLY A 47 26.77 1.82 16.36
C GLY A 47 25.75 1.23 15.38
N ASP A 48 24.46 1.36 15.70
CA ASP A 48 23.35 0.76 14.97
C ASP A 48 23.22 1.24 13.52
N LEU A 49 23.78 2.40 13.20
CA LEU A 49 23.69 3.00 11.88
C LEU A 49 24.42 2.17 10.81
N ILE A 50 25.51 1.49 11.19
CA ILE A 50 26.25 0.60 10.28
C ILE A 50 25.35 -0.55 9.83
N TRP A 51 24.67 -1.19 10.79
CA TRP A 51 23.76 -2.31 10.53
C TRP A 51 22.58 -1.89 9.64
N MET A 52 22.03 -0.68 9.89
CA MET A 52 20.96 -0.13 9.06
C MET A 52 21.42 0.13 7.62
N LEU A 53 22.57 0.79 7.44
CA LEU A 53 23.09 1.11 6.11
C LEU A 53 23.44 -0.14 5.31
N GLN A 54 24.05 -1.14 5.93
CA GLN A 54 24.35 -2.42 5.28
C GLN A 54 23.08 -3.20 4.94
N SER A 55 22.05 -3.16 5.80
CA SER A 55 20.75 -3.76 5.49
C SER A 55 20.08 -3.07 4.29
N VAL A 56 20.17 -1.75 4.21
CA VAL A 56 19.68 -0.96 3.07
C VAL A 56 20.47 -1.28 1.81
N GLU A 57 21.79 -1.41 1.89
CA GLU A 57 22.64 -1.79 0.77
C GLU A 57 22.28 -3.18 0.22
N MET A 58 22.06 -4.16 1.11
CA MET A 58 21.63 -5.51 0.71
C MET A 58 20.25 -5.49 0.04
N MET A 59 19.31 -4.69 0.57
CA MET A 59 18.00 -4.48 -0.04
C MET A 59 18.09 -3.86 -1.43
N LEU A 60 18.89 -2.80 -1.59
CA LEU A 60 19.07 -2.10 -2.88
C LEU A 60 19.76 -3.00 -3.91
N GLY A 61 20.82 -3.71 -3.52
CA GLY A 61 21.51 -4.68 -4.37
C GLY A 61 20.58 -5.80 -4.83
N GLY A 62 19.79 -6.37 -3.91
CA GLY A 62 18.82 -7.41 -4.22
C GLY A 62 17.67 -6.93 -5.10
N LEU A 63 17.13 -5.73 -4.84
CA LEU A 63 16.10 -5.12 -5.69
C LEU A 63 16.61 -4.85 -7.11
N LEU A 64 17.83 -4.35 -7.26
CA LEU A 64 18.48 -4.16 -8.56
C LEU A 64 18.66 -5.49 -9.30
N LEU A 65 19.07 -6.55 -8.58
CA LEU A 65 19.20 -7.89 -9.15
C LEU A 65 17.86 -8.40 -9.65
N ILE A 66 16.83 -8.38 -8.79
CA ILE A 66 15.46 -8.77 -9.13
C ILE A 66 14.99 -8.00 -10.37
N HIS A 67 15.06 -6.66 -10.33
CA HIS A 67 14.64 -5.82 -11.45
C HIS A 67 15.34 -6.17 -12.77
N ASN A 68 16.67 -6.39 -12.74
CA ASN A 68 17.42 -6.76 -13.93
C ASN A 68 17.02 -8.14 -14.46
N VAL A 69 16.90 -9.16 -13.60
CA VAL A 69 16.49 -10.52 -14.00
C VAL A 69 15.12 -10.48 -14.67
N PHE A 70 14.17 -9.74 -14.10
CA PHE A 70 12.82 -9.64 -14.64
C PHE A 70 12.72 -8.76 -15.89
N SER A 71 13.66 -7.85 -16.11
CA SER A 71 13.70 -7.03 -17.34
C SER A 71 13.93 -7.87 -18.61
N PHE A 72 14.56 -9.05 -18.48
CA PHE A 72 14.81 -9.98 -19.58
C PHE A 72 13.60 -10.87 -19.90
N VAL A 73 12.69 -11.06 -18.94
CA VAL A 73 11.52 -11.94 -19.10
C VAL A 73 10.35 -11.14 -19.70
N ARG A 74 10.33 -10.99 -21.03
CA ARG A 74 9.18 -10.39 -21.75
C ARG A 74 8.31 -11.46 -22.41
N GLY A 75 6.98 -11.34 -22.29
CA GLY A 75 6.01 -12.15 -23.03
C GLY A 75 4.99 -12.91 -22.16
N LYS A 76 4.59 -14.11 -22.61
CA LYS A 76 3.51 -14.94 -22.00
C LYS A 76 3.74 -15.31 -20.53
N TRP A 77 4.98 -15.26 -20.06
CA TRP A 77 5.38 -15.56 -18.67
C TRP A 77 5.27 -14.38 -17.71
N GLY A 78 4.86 -13.19 -18.17
CA GLY A 78 4.88 -11.97 -17.34
C GLY A 78 4.14 -12.09 -15.99
N VAL A 79 3.02 -12.83 -15.94
CA VAL A 79 2.28 -13.07 -14.69
C VAL A 79 3.01 -14.01 -13.75
N PHE A 80 3.63 -15.08 -14.27
CA PHE A 80 4.44 -16.00 -13.47
C PHE A 80 5.68 -15.30 -12.93
N SER A 81 6.35 -14.53 -13.79
CA SER A 81 7.47 -13.67 -13.44
C SER A 81 7.12 -12.70 -12.30
N PHE A 82 5.93 -12.09 -12.38
CA PHE A 82 5.43 -11.21 -11.33
C PHE A 82 5.25 -11.92 -9.99
N ILE A 83 4.58 -13.07 -9.95
CA ILE A 83 4.39 -13.80 -8.68
C ILE A 83 5.75 -14.21 -8.11
N PHE A 84 6.66 -14.66 -8.99
CA PHE A 84 8.01 -15.06 -8.59
C PHE A 84 8.85 -13.90 -8.05
N SER A 85 8.65 -12.66 -8.51
CA SER A 85 9.39 -11.50 -8.00
C SER A 85 9.03 -11.17 -6.55
N PHE A 86 7.78 -11.37 -6.12
CA PHE A 86 7.40 -11.23 -4.70
C PHE A 86 8.03 -12.31 -3.83
N VAL A 87 8.13 -13.53 -4.34
CA VAL A 87 8.81 -14.63 -3.62
C VAL A 87 10.29 -14.30 -3.45
N LEU A 88 10.96 -13.85 -4.51
CA LEU A 88 12.36 -13.42 -4.42
C LEU A 88 12.56 -12.22 -3.50
N LEU A 89 11.65 -11.25 -3.51
CA LEU A 89 11.67 -10.13 -2.57
C LEU A 89 11.49 -10.61 -1.12
N ALA A 90 10.57 -11.53 -0.86
CA ALA A 90 10.36 -12.10 0.47
C ALA A 90 11.60 -12.87 0.95
N ILE A 91 12.25 -13.64 0.07
CA ILE A 91 13.51 -14.32 0.37
C ILE A 91 14.61 -13.30 0.68
N LEU A 92 14.74 -12.23 -0.11
CA LEU A 92 15.71 -11.16 0.14
C LEU A 92 15.48 -10.51 1.52
N VAL A 93 14.23 -10.20 1.85
CA VAL A 93 13.85 -9.67 3.17
C VAL A 93 14.16 -10.65 4.29
N PHE A 94 13.89 -11.93 4.10
CA PHE A 94 14.20 -12.94 5.09
C PHE A 94 15.71 -13.09 5.31
N THR A 95 16.50 -13.19 4.24
CA THR A 95 17.97 -13.34 4.32
C THR A 95 18.65 -12.13 4.94
N THR A 96 18.20 -10.90 4.60
CA THR A 96 18.73 -9.68 5.23
C THR A 96 18.51 -9.68 6.74
N LEU A 97 17.29 -10.01 7.18
CA LEU A 97 16.96 -10.07 8.60
C LEU A 97 17.68 -11.20 9.32
N GLU A 98 17.83 -12.35 8.67
CA GLU A 98 18.57 -13.49 9.21
C GLU A 98 20.02 -13.12 9.52
N LEU A 99 20.70 -12.48 8.57
CA LEU A 99 22.07 -12.00 8.77
C LEU A 99 22.14 -10.91 9.84
N LEU A 100 21.22 -9.94 9.78
CA LEU A 100 21.17 -8.85 10.75
C LEU A 100 20.99 -9.36 12.18
N LEU A 101 19.98 -10.20 12.43
CA LEU A 101 19.65 -10.69 13.77
C LEU A 101 20.71 -11.65 14.30
N SER A 102 21.27 -12.51 13.44
CA SER A 102 22.39 -13.39 13.79
C SER A 102 23.59 -12.58 14.28
N SER A 103 23.90 -11.49 13.58
CA SER A 103 25.04 -10.64 13.91
C SER A 103 24.81 -9.72 15.12
N LEU A 104 23.56 -9.46 15.46
CA LEU A 104 23.17 -8.80 16.71
C LEU A 104 23.14 -9.79 17.90
N GLY A 105 23.27 -11.10 17.67
CA GLY A 105 23.11 -12.12 18.71
C GLY A 105 21.68 -12.20 19.26
N THR A 106 20.70 -11.79 18.45
CA THR A 106 19.27 -11.76 18.83
C THR A 106 18.52 -12.78 18.00
N SER A 107 17.43 -13.32 18.55
CA SER A 107 16.53 -14.22 17.82
C SER A 107 15.11 -13.68 17.82
N GLY A 108 14.45 -13.82 16.66
CA GLY A 108 13.06 -13.46 16.47
C GLY A 108 12.22 -14.67 16.14
N THR A 109 11.07 -14.81 16.81
CA THR A 109 10.10 -15.88 16.54
C THR A 109 8.91 -15.30 15.78
N ILE A 110 8.73 -15.70 14.52
CA ILE A 110 7.58 -15.32 13.73
C ILE A 110 6.55 -16.44 13.75
N ASN A 111 5.35 -16.14 14.26
CA ASN A 111 4.30 -17.13 14.47
C ASN A 111 3.21 -16.98 13.41
N PHE A 112 3.25 -17.79 12.35
CA PHE A 112 2.20 -17.85 11.35
C PHE A 112 1.14 -18.87 11.75
N ASN A 113 -0.01 -18.37 12.19
CA ASN A 113 -1.22 -19.19 12.29
C ASN A 113 -2.06 -18.98 11.03
N LEU A 114 -2.19 -20.03 10.21
CA LEU A 114 -2.82 -19.93 8.89
C LEU A 114 -4.30 -19.52 8.97
N SER A 115 -5.05 -20.04 9.95
CA SER A 115 -6.46 -19.63 10.15
C SER A 115 -6.54 -18.19 10.66
N ALA A 116 -5.63 -17.78 11.55
CA ALA A 116 -5.59 -16.41 12.04
C ALA A 116 -5.30 -15.41 10.93
N VAL A 117 -4.29 -15.68 10.10
CA VAL A 117 -3.89 -14.84 8.98
C VAL A 117 -4.99 -14.80 7.91
N GLY A 118 -5.54 -15.96 7.55
CA GLY A 118 -6.62 -16.04 6.55
C GLY A 118 -7.87 -15.26 6.98
N LEU A 119 -8.39 -15.54 8.18
CA LEU A 119 -9.61 -14.89 8.69
C LEU A 119 -9.40 -13.40 8.99
N SER A 120 -8.22 -13.00 9.49
CA SER A 120 -7.87 -11.58 9.68
C SER A 120 -7.69 -10.87 8.33
N GLY A 121 -7.17 -11.56 7.33
CA GLY A 121 -7.07 -11.08 5.95
C GLY A 121 -8.44 -10.77 5.36
N PHE A 122 -9.41 -11.69 5.51
CA PHE A 122 -10.79 -11.44 5.09
C PHE A 122 -11.44 -10.29 5.85
N TYR A 123 -11.19 -10.19 7.15
CA TYR A 123 -11.67 -9.09 7.99
C TYR A 123 -11.17 -7.72 7.49
N TRP A 124 -9.86 -7.54 7.31
CA TRP A 124 -9.30 -6.30 6.80
C TRP A 124 -9.71 -6.03 5.34
N ALA A 125 -9.80 -7.09 4.52
CA ALA A 125 -10.32 -6.98 3.17
C ALA A 125 -11.75 -6.43 3.16
N ALA A 126 -12.64 -6.93 4.01
CA ALA A 126 -14.02 -6.44 4.13
C ALA A 126 -14.07 -4.97 4.58
N ALA A 127 -13.28 -4.60 5.59
CA ALA A 127 -13.21 -3.21 6.06
C ALA A 127 -12.83 -2.26 4.90
N TYR A 128 -11.73 -2.57 4.19
CA TYR A 128 -11.27 -1.75 3.07
C TYR A 128 -12.20 -1.80 1.85
N LEU A 129 -12.80 -2.95 1.58
CA LEU A 129 -13.70 -3.15 0.45
C LEU A 129 -14.94 -2.25 0.56
N SER A 130 -15.46 -2.01 1.76
CA SER A 130 -16.65 -1.16 1.94
C SER A 130 -16.42 0.29 1.50
N VAL A 131 -15.23 0.85 1.77
CA VAL A 131 -14.81 2.19 1.31
C VAL A 131 -14.41 2.13 -0.17
N ALA A 132 -13.61 1.14 -0.55
CA ALA A 132 -13.06 1.02 -1.89
C ALA A 132 -14.14 0.76 -2.96
N ALA A 133 -15.16 -0.04 -2.66
CA ALA A 133 -16.28 -0.28 -3.58
C ALA A 133 -17.09 0.99 -3.82
N GLY A 134 -17.34 1.78 -2.77
CA GLY A 134 -17.98 3.09 -2.88
C GLY A 134 -17.17 4.05 -3.74
N LEU A 135 -15.87 4.18 -3.45
CA LEU A 135 -14.94 4.99 -4.24
C LEU A 135 -14.87 4.54 -5.71
N ALA A 136 -14.81 3.23 -5.96
CA ALA A 136 -14.76 2.66 -7.30
C ALA A 136 -16.03 2.98 -8.10
N LEU A 137 -17.20 2.91 -7.45
CA LEU A 137 -18.47 3.28 -8.07
C LEU A 137 -18.53 4.78 -8.38
N THR A 138 -18.10 5.64 -7.45
CA THR A 138 -18.04 7.09 -7.69
C THR A 138 -17.08 7.42 -8.83
N TYR A 139 -15.91 6.79 -8.87
CA TYR A 139 -14.93 7.05 -9.92
C TYR A 139 -15.43 6.56 -11.28
N LYS A 140 -16.04 5.37 -11.33
CA LYS A 140 -16.58 4.80 -12.57
C LYS A 140 -17.58 5.74 -13.25
N VAL A 141 -18.46 6.38 -12.48
CA VAL A 141 -19.53 7.21 -13.04
C VAL A 141 -19.14 8.70 -13.12
N GLN A 142 -18.41 9.22 -12.13
CA GLN A 142 -18.13 10.65 -11.98
C GLN A 142 -16.68 11.05 -12.31
N ARG A 143 -15.77 10.08 -12.52
CA ARG A 143 -14.36 10.28 -12.92
C ARG A 143 -13.50 11.14 -11.98
N PHE A 144 -13.77 11.11 -10.68
CA PHE A 144 -12.88 11.71 -9.67
C PHE A 144 -12.79 10.84 -8.40
N GLY A 145 -11.71 11.01 -7.63
CA GLY A 145 -11.53 10.35 -6.33
C GLY A 145 -12.27 11.08 -5.20
N ASN A 146 -13.29 10.46 -4.62
CA ASN A 146 -14.10 11.07 -3.56
C ASN A 146 -13.49 10.82 -2.16
N PHE A 147 -12.61 11.70 -1.67
CA PHE A 147 -11.98 11.55 -0.35
C PHE A 147 -12.98 11.54 0.83
N ALA A 148 -14.21 12.01 0.65
CA ALA A 148 -15.26 11.93 1.68
C ALA A 148 -15.81 10.51 1.91
N GLN A 149 -15.43 9.52 1.09
CA GLN A 149 -16.04 8.19 1.17
C GLN A 149 -15.81 7.49 2.52
N ALA A 150 -14.62 7.63 3.11
CA ALA A 150 -14.35 7.03 4.43
C ALA A 150 -15.12 7.72 5.55
N GLU A 151 -15.42 9.02 5.41
CA GLU A 151 -16.29 9.73 6.34
C GLU A 151 -17.74 9.25 6.24
N MET A 152 -18.21 8.84 5.05
CA MET A 152 -19.52 8.19 4.92
C MET A 152 -19.59 6.88 5.72
N MET A 153 -18.48 6.13 5.75
CA MET A 153 -18.38 4.96 6.61
C MET A 153 -18.42 5.33 8.09
N LEU A 154 -17.74 6.40 8.52
CA LEU A 154 -17.85 6.87 9.90
C LEU A 154 -19.26 7.32 10.25
N VAL A 155 -19.94 8.07 9.38
CA VAL A 155 -21.35 8.45 9.59
C VAL A 155 -22.20 7.20 9.80
N GLY A 156 -22.03 6.14 9.00
CA GLY A 156 -22.74 4.87 9.19
C GLY A 156 -22.41 4.17 10.51
N SER A 157 -21.15 4.24 10.95
CA SER A 157 -20.72 3.73 12.25
C SER A 157 -21.43 4.44 13.41
N TYR A 158 -21.50 5.77 13.35
CA TYR A 158 -22.21 6.57 14.35
C TYR A 158 -23.72 6.41 14.28
N VAL A 159 -24.30 6.17 13.09
CA VAL A 159 -25.72 5.79 12.98
C VAL A 159 -26.02 4.52 13.77
N ALA A 160 -25.19 3.48 13.65
CA ALA A 160 -25.35 2.25 14.42
C ALA A 160 -25.26 2.51 15.94
N ILE A 161 -24.27 3.31 16.38
CA ILE A 161 -24.11 3.69 17.79
C ILE A 161 -25.32 4.49 18.29
N THR A 162 -25.86 5.42 17.49
CA THR A 162 -27.05 6.18 17.89
C THR A 162 -28.30 5.31 17.99
N LEU A 163 -28.44 4.30 17.11
CA LEU A 163 -29.56 3.36 17.19
C LEU A 163 -29.49 2.52 18.46
N MET A 164 -28.30 2.06 18.84
CA MET A 164 -28.08 1.34 20.10
C MET A 164 -28.56 2.14 21.32
N TRP A 165 -28.37 3.47 21.31
CA TRP A 165 -28.81 4.34 22.41
C TRP A 165 -30.25 4.86 22.27
N SER A 166 -30.99 4.45 21.25
CA SER A 166 -32.38 4.88 21.07
C SER A 166 -33.33 4.06 21.94
N ASP A 167 -34.42 4.66 22.43
CA ASP A 167 -35.39 3.99 23.32
C ASP A 167 -35.93 2.67 22.76
N ARG A 168 -36.04 2.55 21.43
CA ARG A 168 -36.50 1.33 20.76
C ARG A 168 -35.55 0.15 20.89
N PHE A 169 -34.24 0.41 20.87
CA PHE A 169 -33.22 -0.64 20.81
C PHE A 169 -32.33 -0.71 22.05
N PHE A 170 -32.34 0.31 22.91
CA PHE A 170 -31.61 0.33 24.17
C PHE A 170 -31.93 -0.91 25.04
N PRO A 171 -33.20 -1.33 25.21
CA PRO A 171 -33.54 -2.54 25.97
C PRO A 171 -32.95 -3.83 25.39
N ILE A 172 -32.73 -3.88 24.06
CA ILE A 172 -32.10 -5.02 23.39
C ILE A 172 -30.58 -4.98 23.61
N SER A 173 -29.97 -3.80 23.50
CA SER A 173 -28.52 -3.66 23.65
C SER A 173 -28.01 -3.87 25.09
N ASP A 174 -28.85 -3.55 26.08
CA ASP A 174 -28.54 -3.70 27.52
C ASP A 174 -29.15 -4.97 28.14
N ALA A 175 -29.76 -5.82 27.31
CA ALA A 175 -30.33 -7.09 27.75
C ALA A 175 -29.31 -7.94 28.54
N PRO A 176 -29.74 -8.69 29.57
CA PRO A 176 -28.87 -9.60 30.28
C PRO A 176 -28.35 -10.68 29.35
N LYS A 177 -27.13 -11.16 29.61
CA LYS A 177 -26.49 -12.21 28.82
C LYS A 177 -27.26 -13.52 28.97
N ASP A 178 -27.77 -14.05 27.87
CA ASP A 178 -28.54 -15.29 27.82
C ASP A 178 -27.99 -16.32 26.80
N ASP A 179 -26.81 -16.06 26.22
CA ASP A 179 -26.16 -16.84 25.16
C ASP A 179 -26.97 -16.93 23.84
N VAL A 180 -28.06 -16.16 23.69
CA VAL A 180 -28.88 -16.11 22.47
C VAL A 180 -28.64 -14.80 21.72
N LEU A 181 -28.01 -14.89 20.54
CA LEU A 181 -27.70 -13.70 19.74
C LEU A 181 -28.96 -13.01 19.21
N ASN A 182 -29.21 -11.77 19.64
CA ASN A 182 -30.23 -10.93 19.03
C ASN A 182 -29.70 -10.23 17.76
N TRP A 183 -30.39 -10.44 16.63
CA TRP A 183 -30.01 -9.90 15.32
C TRP A 183 -30.71 -8.58 14.97
N ASN A 184 -31.75 -8.21 15.71
CA ASN A 184 -32.67 -7.12 15.32
C ASN A 184 -31.95 -5.78 15.22
N LEU A 185 -31.23 -5.36 16.27
CA LEU A 185 -30.47 -4.11 16.26
C LEU A 185 -29.37 -4.12 15.19
N LEU A 186 -28.69 -5.24 14.97
CA LEU A 186 -27.65 -5.35 13.94
C LEU A 186 -28.20 -5.14 12.52
N ILE A 187 -29.33 -5.78 12.20
CA ILE A 187 -29.96 -5.67 10.88
C ILE A 187 -30.45 -4.25 10.65
N TRP A 188 -31.14 -3.65 11.62
CA TRP A 188 -31.60 -2.26 11.51
C TRP A 188 -30.44 -1.27 11.45
N ALA A 189 -29.37 -1.49 12.21
CA ALA A 189 -28.16 -0.68 12.12
C ALA A 189 -27.58 -0.70 10.70
N GLY A 190 -27.46 -1.88 10.07
CA GLY A 190 -26.99 -1.99 8.69
C GLY A 190 -27.90 -1.29 7.67
N VAL A 191 -29.22 -1.51 7.75
CA VAL A 191 -30.20 -0.92 6.83
C VAL A 191 -30.29 0.60 6.97
N VAL A 192 -30.42 1.09 8.21
CA VAL A 192 -30.55 2.52 8.47
C VAL A 192 -29.24 3.24 8.18
N ALA A 193 -28.08 2.64 8.49
CA ALA A 193 -26.80 3.21 8.09
C ALA A 193 -26.71 3.34 6.57
N PHE A 194 -27.05 2.30 5.81
CA PHE A 194 -27.08 2.35 4.34
C PHE A 194 -27.98 3.47 3.82
N VAL A 195 -29.20 3.60 4.36
CA VAL A 195 -30.18 4.59 3.91
C VAL A 195 -29.73 6.00 4.29
N ILE A 196 -29.35 6.24 5.55
CA ILE A 196 -28.94 7.57 6.02
C ILE A 196 -27.69 8.04 5.28
N THR A 197 -26.65 7.22 5.19
CA THR A 197 -25.43 7.63 4.48
C THR A 197 -25.67 7.77 2.99
N GLY A 198 -26.54 6.94 2.39
CA GLY A 198 -26.98 7.11 1.02
C GLY A 198 -27.67 8.46 0.78
N ILE A 199 -28.58 8.86 1.68
CA ILE A 199 -29.21 10.19 1.64
C ILE A 199 -28.17 11.29 1.83
N THR A 200 -27.25 11.15 2.78
CA THR A 200 -26.15 12.10 3.00
C THR A 200 -25.29 12.26 1.73
N GLY A 201 -24.95 11.15 1.06
CA GLY A 201 -24.25 11.14 -0.23
C GLY A 201 -25.03 11.84 -1.34
N LEU A 202 -26.34 11.62 -1.43
CA LEU A 202 -27.22 12.29 -2.39
C LEU A 202 -27.31 13.79 -2.13
N VAL A 203 -27.41 14.21 -0.87
CA VAL A 203 -27.45 15.63 -0.48
C VAL A 203 -26.12 16.30 -0.85
N ILE A 204 -25.00 15.67 -0.52
CA ILE A 204 -23.67 16.19 -0.88
C ILE A 204 -23.50 16.29 -2.39
N ASP A 205 -23.93 15.27 -3.14
CA ASP A 205 -23.90 15.29 -4.60
C ASP A 205 -24.73 16.45 -5.15
N LYS A 206 -25.96 16.62 -4.68
CA LYS A 206 -26.88 17.66 -5.17
C LYS A 206 -26.44 19.08 -4.80
N VAL A 207 -25.91 19.27 -3.59
CA VAL A 207 -25.54 20.59 -3.06
C VAL A 207 -24.16 21.03 -3.55
N VAL A 208 -23.19 20.12 -3.59
CA VAL A 208 -21.79 20.44 -3.86
C VAL A 208 -21.37 19.98 -5.24
N TYR A 209 -21.33 18.66 -5.48
CA TYR A 209 -20.71 18.12 -6.69
C TYR A 209 -21.46 18.50 -7.97
N ARG A 210 -22.79 18.52 -7.94
CA ARG A 210 -23.62 18.98 -9.04
C ARG A 210 -23.30 20.41 -9.44
N ARG A 211 -23.06 21.31 -8.48
CA ARG A 211 -22.72 22.71 -8.77
C ARG A 211 -21.36 22.83 -9.45
N PHE A 212 -20.37 22.03 -9.02
CA PHE A 212 -19.06 21.98 -9.67
C PHE A 212 -19.13 21.35 -11.08
N ARG A 213 -19.91 20.27 -11.25
CA ARG A 213 -20.14 19.65 -12.57
C ARG A 213 -20.76 20.62 -13.56
N LYS A 214 -21.77 21.40 -13.13
CA LYS A 214 -22.41 22.42 -13.97
C LYS A 214 -21.46 23.56 -14.39
N LYS A 215 -20.39 23.77 -13.65
CA LYS A 215 -19.33 24.76 -13.96
C LYS A 215 -18.15 24.13 -14.72
N SER A 216 -18.29 22.88 -15.19
CA SER A 216 -17.23 22.13 -15.89
C SER A 216 -15.91 22.09 -15.11
N ALA A 217 -15.98 21.98 -13.78
CA ALA A 217 -14.80 21.90 -12.94
C ALA A 217 -13.97 20.64 -13.27
N SER A 218 -12.64 20.76 -13.21
CA SER A 218 -11.76 19.62 -13.44
C SER A 218 -11.93 18.55 -12.34
N PRO A 219 -11.62 17.27 -12.62
CA PRO A 219 -11.67 16.21 -11.61
C PRO A 219 -10.83 16.53 -10.35
N GLN A 220 -9.71 17.23 -10.51
CA GLN A 220 -8.84 17.65 -9.41
C GLN A 220 -9.56 18.61 -8.45
N VAL A 221 -10.34 19.56 -8.98
CA VAL A 221 -11.16 20.48 -8.17
C VAL A 221 -12.25 19.71 -7.43
N MET A 222 -12.87 18.72 -8.07
CA MET A 222 -13.86 17.84 -7.41
C MET A 222 -13.22 17.02 -6.28
N MET A 223 -11.98 16.54 -6.47
CA MET A 223 -11.21 15.85 -5.44
C MET A 223 -10.93 16.76 -4.24
N ILE A 224 -10.47 17.99 -4.47
CA ILE A 224 -10.23 18.97 -3.40
C ILE A 224 -11.53 19.30 -2.65
N ALA A 225 -12.64 19.48 -3.37
CA ALA A 225 -13.95 19.72 -2.77
C ALA A 225 -14.39 18.54 -1.88
N SER A 226 -14.12 17.29 -2.30
CA SER A 226 -14.43 16.10 -1.50
C SER A 226 -13.63 16.02 -0.20
N LEU A 227 -12.38 16.48 -0.20
CA LEU A 227 -11.58 16.58 1.03
C LEU A 227 -12.15 17.63 1.98
N GLY A 228 -12.63 18.77 1.46
CA GLY A 228 -13.36 19.76 2.26
C GLY A 228 -14.64 19.20 2.88
N ILE A 229 -15.43 18.45 2.12
CA ILE A 229 -16.62 17.75 2.64
C ILE A 229 -16.24 16.74 3.72
N ALA A 230 -15.16 15.98 3.52
CA ALA A 230 -14.68 15.03 4.50
C ALA A 230 -14.39 15.71 5.85
N MET A 231 -13.68 16.84 5.84
CA MET A 231 -13.38 17.61 7.04
C MET A 231 -14.65 18.18 7.70
N ILE A 232 -15.65 18.61 6.92
CA ILE A 232 -16.93 19.07 7.46
C ILE A 232 -17.67 17.92 8.15
N LEU A 233 -17.79 16.76 7.49
CA LEU A 233 -18.44 15.58 8.08
C LEU A 233 -17.75 15.16 9.38
N ARG A 234 -16.41 15.12 9.38
CA ARG A 234 -15.64 14.83 10.59
C ARG A 234 -15.87 15.85 11.70
N ALA A 235 -15.85 17.14 11.38
CA ALA A 235 -16.11 18.20 12.35
C ALA A 235 -17.51 18.09 12.96
N LEU A 236 -18.52 17.72 12.16
CA LEU A 236 -19.88 17.46 12.66
C LEU A 236 -19.92 16.25 13.61
N LEU A 237 -19.18 15.18 13.30
CA LEU A 237 -19.05 14.03 14.19
C LEU A 237 -18.35 14.40 15.50
N TYR A 238 -17.27 15.19 15.44
CA TYR A 238 -16.61 15.72 16.64
C TYR A 238 -17.53 16.60 17.48
N MET A 239 -18.31 17.47 16.85
CA MET A 239 -19.24 18.34 17.57
C MET A 239 -20.32 17.52 18.29
N ARG A 240 -20.79 16.43 17.68
CA ARG A 240 -21.86 15.60 18.25
C ARG A 240 -21.36 14.58 19.28
N PHE A 241 -20.22 13.95 19.04
CA PHE A 241 -19.73 12.79 19.80
C PHE A 241 -18.42 13.04 20.55
N SER A 242 -17.79 14.22 20.41
CA SER A 242 -16.46 14.51 20.96
C SER A 242 -15.37 13.60 20.39
N ALA A 243 -14.17 13.65 20.98
CA ALA A 243 -13.05 12.76 20.66
C ALA A 243 -13.17 11.37 21.32
N GLY A 244 -14.31 11.08 21.95
CA GLY A 244 -14.57 9.82 22.63
C GLY A 244 -14.56 8.62 21.66
N THR A 245 -14.18 7.46 22.19
CA THR A 245 -14.26 6.20 21.47
C THR A 245 -15.52 5.45 21.86
N PHE A 246 -16.35 5.10 20.89
CA PHE A 246 -17.59 4.37 21.11
C PHE A 246 -17.61 3.09 20.30
N ARG A 247 -18.10 2.00 20.88
CA ARG A 247 -18.25 0.72 20.17
C ARG A 247 -19.73 0.39 20.09
N PHE A 248 -20.18 -0.02 18.91
CA PHE A 248 -21.51 -0.52 18.72
C PHE A 248 -21.62 -1.95 19.27
N VAL A 249 -22.65 -2.21 20.05
CA VAL A 249 -22.93 -3.51 20.66
C VAL A 249 -24.39 -3.83 20.36
N PRO A 250 -24.67 -4.72 19.39
CA PRO A 250 -26.05 -5.07 19.04
C PRO A 250 -26.82 -5.65 20.23
N ASP A 251 -26.10 -6.40 21.05
CA ASP A 251 -26.57 -7.07 22.26
C ASP A 251 -25.33 -7.58 23.02
N ARG A 252 -25.41 -7.76 24.34
CA ARG A 252 -24.29 -8.11 25.22
C ARG A 252 -23.70 -9.48 24.88
N ASP A 253 -24.50 -10.40 24.35
CA ASP A 253 -24.06 -11.74 23.95
C ASP A 253 -23.07 -11.73 22.79
N TRP A 254 -23.11 -10.71 21.94
CA TRP A 254 -22.10 -10.50 20.88
C TRP A 254 -20.69 -10.25 21.39
N ARG A 255 -20.56 -9.89 22.68
CA ARG A 255 -19.28 -9.61 23.33
C ARG A 255 -18.76 -10.76 24.20
N LEU A 256 -19.49 -11.85 24.30
CA LEU A 256 -19.06 -12.98 25.12
C LEU A 256 -17.76 -13.60 24.57
N ALA A 257 -16.97 -14.14 25.49
CA ALA A 257 -15.78 -14.89 25.12
C ALA A 257 -16.13 -16.17 24.34
N THR A 258 -17.34 -16.71 24.55
CA THR A 258 -17.95 -17.88 23.90
C THR A 258 -18.46 -17.57 22.48
N SER A 259 -18.80 -16.32 22.16
CA SER A 259 -19.34 -15.87 20.86
C SER A 259 -18.29 -15.81 19.76
N LYS A 260 -17.61 -16.95 19.54
CA LYS A 260 -16.50 -17.10 18.62
C LYS A 260 -16.58 -18.47 17.95
N PHE A 261 -16.20 -18.50 16.69
CA PHE A 261 -15.95 -19.74 15.98
C PHE A 261 -14.44 -20.03 16.02
N SER A 262 -14.05 -21.21 16.48
CA SER A 262 -12.66 -21.60 16.60
C SER A 262 -12.25 -22.53 15.47
N VAL A 263 -11.21 -22.17 14.72
CA VAL A 263 -10.58 -23.07 13.74
C VAL A 263 -9.29 -23.60 14.36
N SER A 264 -9.24 -24.91 14.60
CA SER A 264 -7.99 -25.56 14.96
C SER A 264 -7.09 -25.59 13.73
N THR A 265 -5.83 -25.24 13.90
CA THR A 265 -4.82 -25.19 12.83
C THR A 265 -3.48 -25.50 13.46
N GLU A 266 -2.42 -25.61 12.69
CA GLU A 266 -1.07 -25.66 13.24
C GLU A 266 -0.44 -24.26 13.19
N ARG A 267 0.49 -23.98 14.11
CA ARG A 267 1.29 -22.76 14.07
C ARG A 267 2.61 -23.08 13.37
N LEU A 268 2.87 -22.37 12.29
CA LEU A 268 4.19 -22.34 11.68
C LEU A 268 5.06 -21.33 12.42
N GLN A 269 6.06 -21.80 13.16
CA GLN A 269 7.03 -20.96 13.84
C GLN A 269 8.29 -20.87 13.00
N LEU A 270 8.66 -19.65 12.62
CA LEU A 270 9.93 -19.37 11.96
C LEU A 270 10.86 -18.69 12.96
N TYR A 271 12.02 -19.30 13.17
CA TYR A 271 13.06 -18.75 14.02
C TYR A 271 14.10 -18.06 13.12
N ILE A 272 14.30 -16.76 13.33
CA ILE A 272 15.25 -15.93 12.58
C ILE A 272 16.35 -15.45 13.52
N GLY A 273 17.59 -15.40 13.04
CA GLY A 273 18.74 -14.88 13.77
C GLY A 273 19.53 -15.96 14.50
N ASP A 274 20.08 -15.60 15.67
CA ASP A 274 20.97 -16.49 16.42
C ASP A 274 20.20 -17.64 17.09
N ARG A 275 20.26 -18.83 16.47
CA ARG A 275 19.49 -20.01 16.84
C ARG A 275 20.33 -20.95 17.69
N THR A 276 20.24 -20.85 19.01
CA THR A 276 20.87 -21.81 19.92
C THR A 276 20.05 -23.11 20.01
N GLY A 277 20.24 -24.01 19.04
CA GLY A 277 19.62 -25.35 19.04
C GLY A 277 18.18 -25.43 18.55
N LEU A 278 17.65 -24.36 17.96
CA LEU A 278 16.31 -24.32 17.36
C LEU A 278 16.37 -24.51 15.84
N PRO A 279 15.45 -25.27 15.22
CA PRO A 279 15.37 -25.39 13.77
C PRO A 279 14.95 -24.06 13.12
N LEU A 280 15.17 -23.89 11.81
CA LEU A 280 14.68 -22.70 11.07
C LEU A 280 13.14 -22.57 11.15
N MET A 281 12.47 -23.71 11.10
CA MET A 281 11.03 -23.84 10.95
C MET A 281 10.54 -25.00 11.79
N GLU A 282 9.53 -24.75 12.61
CA GLU A 282 8.89 -25.75 13.45
C GLU A 282 7.38 -25.63 13.29
N TRP A 283 6.72 -26.78 13.16
CA TRP A 283 5.27 -26.86 13.26
C TRP A 283 4.92 -27.13 14.72
N ALA A 284 4.38 -26.12 15.38
CA ALA A 284 3.93 -26.22 16.76
C ALA A 284 2.43 -26.44 16.81
N GLU A 285 1.98 -27.38 17.65
CA GLU A 285 0.57 -27.57 17.91
C GLU A 285 -0.04 -26.30 18.51
N ASN A 286 -1.21 -25.90 18.02
CA ASN A 286 -1.96 -24.81 18.62
C ASN A 286 -2.48 -25.27 19.99
N VAL A 287 -1.89 -24.78 21.08
CA VAL A 287 -2.43 -24.97 22.45
C VAL A 287 -3.85 -24.37 22.58
N SER A 288 -4.22 -23.44 21.68
CA SER A 288 -5.56 -22.87 21.59
C SER A 288 -5.97 -22.65 20.13
N ALA A 289 -7.13 -23.15 19.73
CA ALA A 289 -7.72 -22.86 18.42
C ALA A 289 -7.92 -21.34 18.23
N TYR A 290 -7.69 -20.82 17.02
CA TYR A 290 -7.86 -19.39 16.76
C TYR A 290 -9.34 -19.05 16.80
N ALA A 291 -9.74 -18.21 17.77
CA ALA A 291 -11.13 -17.86 18.00
C ALA A 291 -11.49 -16.59 17.22
N PHE A 292 -12.29 -16.75 16.18
CA PHE A 292 -12.79 -15.66 15.35
C PHE A 292 -14.18 -15.23 15.82
N ALA A 293 -14.29 -14.01 16.34
CA ALA A 293 -15.54 -13.48 16.88
C ALA A 293 -16.63 -13.34 15.81
N TYR A 294 -17.89 -13.61 16.19
CA TYR A 294 -19.04 -13.48 15.28
C TYR A 294 -19.21 -12.06 14.73
N THR A 295 -18.81 -11.03 15.49
CA THR A 295 -18.78 -9.63 15.01
C THR A 295 -17.83 -9.42 13.83
N LYS A 296 -16.69 -10.12 13.79
CA LYS A 296 -15.77 -10.06 12.63
C LYS A 296 -16.35 -10.82 11.45
N LEU A 297 -17.00 -11.97 11.69
CA LEU A 297 -17.61 -12.78 10.64
C LEU A 297 -18.76 -12.03 9.96
N ILE A 298 -19.63 -11.37 10.73
CA ILE A 298 -20.76 -10.64 10.15
C ILE A 298 -20.33 -9.42 9.35
N LEU A 299 -19.23 -8.74 9.72
CA LEU A 299 -18.60 -7.72 8.87
C LEU A 299 -18.21 -8.30 7.51
N VAL A 300 -17.49 -9.44 7.51
CA VAL A 300 -17.02 -10.09 6.29
C VAL A 300 -18.20 -10.48 5.40
N VAL A 301 -19.14 -11.25 5.95
CA VAL A 301 -20.31 -11.73 5.20
C VAL A 301 -21.19 -10.57 4.73
N GLY A 302 -21.44 -9.59 5.59
CA GLY A 302 -22.28 -8.43 5.29
C GLY A 302 -21.71 -7.54 4.20
N VAL A 303 -20.41 -7.20 4.25
CA VAL A 303 -19.78 -6.37 3.22
C VAL A 303 -19.62 -7.14 1.91
N LEU A 304 -19.17 -8.40 1.94
CA LEU A 304 -19.06 -9.21 0.72
C LEU A 304 -20.43 -9.40 0.07
N GLY A 305 -21.48 -9.66 0.87
CA GLY A 305 -22.86 -9.75 0.39
C GLY A 305 -23.36 -8.44 -0.23
N ALA A 306 -23.11 -7.29 0.42
CA ALA A 306 -23.48 -5.98 -0.12
C ALA A 306 -22.77 -5.66 -1.45
N VAL A 307 -21.49 -5.99 -1.57
CA VAL A 307 -20.70 -5.76 -2.79
C VAL A 307 -21.10 -6.74 -3.89
N LEU A 308 -21.39 -7.99 -3.56
CA LEU A 308 -21.93 -8.97 -4.50
C LEU A 308 -23.30 -8.52 -5.02
N LEU A 309 -24.17 -8.02 -4.14
CA LEU A 309 -25.46 -7.44 -4.52
C LEU A 309 -25.28 -6.22 -5.43
N LEU A 310 -24.32 -5.34 -5.14
CA LEU A 310 -23.96 -4.23 -6.02
C LEU A 310 -23.51 -4.74 -7.39
N LEU A 311 -22.68 -5.79 -7.45
CA LEU A 311 -22.23 -6.37 -8.70
C LEU A 311 -23.40 -6.95 -9.52
N VAL A 312 -24.30 -7.67 -8.88
CA VAL A 312 -25.53 -8.18 -9.51
C VAL A 312 -26.35 -7.00 -10.05
N LEU A 313 -26.56 -5.97 -9.23
CA LEU A 313 -27.29 -4.76 -9.61
C LEU A 313 -26.65 -4.08 -10.83
N LEU A 314 -25.34 -3.94 -10.89
CA LEU A 314 -24.65 -3.26 -11.99
C LEU A 314 -24.59 -4.08 -13.30
N HIS A 315 -24.59 -5.41 -13.21
CA HIS A 315 -24.50 -6.27 -14.40
C HIS A 315 -25.87 -6.69 -14.93
N ARG A 316 -26.87 -6.88 -14.06
CA ARG A 316 -28.17 -7.44 -14.42
C ARG A 316 -29.27 -6.39 -14.60
N THR A 317 -29.19 -5.23 -13.96
CA THR A 317 -30.31 -4.25 -13.95
C THR A 317 -30.18 -3.16 -15.02
N LEU A 318 -31.30 -2.48 -15.30
CA LEU A 318 -31.36 -1.30 -16.18
C LEU A 318 -30.54 -0.13 -15.64
N LEU A 319 -30.51 0.07 -14.32
CA LEU A 319 -29.70 1.11 -13.68
C LEU A 319 -28.20 0.88 -13.96
N GLY A 320 -27.74 -0.37 -13.90
CA GLY A 320 -26.37 -0.73 -14.25
C GLY A 320 -26.01 -0.47 -15.72
N ARG A 321 -26.96 -0.66 -16.65
CA ARG A 321 -26.77 -0.33 -18.08
C ARG A 321 -26.64 1.18 -18.28
N ARG A 322 -27.52 1.98 -17.65
CA ARG A 322 -27.47 3.46 -17.69
C ARG A 322 -26.16 3.99 -17.09
N MET A 323 -25.72 3.43 -15.96
CA MET A 323 -24.43 3.81 -15.33
C MET A 323 -23.23 3.54 -16.24
N ARG A 324 -23.22 2.43 -16.99
CA ARG A 324 -22.16 2.15 -17.96
C ARG A 324 -22.18 3.12 -19.13
N ALA A 325 -23.35 3.40 -19.70
CA ALA A 325 -23.49 4.37 -20.79
C ALA A 325 -22.98 5.77 -20.38
N VAL A 326 -23.35 6.24 -19.18
CA VAL A 326 -22.87 7.51 -18.63
C VAL A 326 -21.37 7.48 -18.32
N ALA A 327 -20.85 6.36 -17.82
CA ALA A 327 -19.42 6.20 -17.55
C ALA A 327 -18.58 6.29 -18.83
N ASP A 328 -19.08 5.78 -19.96
CA ASP A 328 -18.40 5.79 -21.25
C ASP A 328 -18.42 7.20 -21.87
N ASN A 329 -19.61 7.77 -22.07
CA ASN A 329 -19.78 9.13 -22.57
C ASN A 329 -21.09 9.77 -22.04
N PRO A 330 -21.01 10.71 -21.08
CA PRO A 330 -22.18 11.37 -20.52
C PRO A 330 -23.01 12.15 -21.56
N GLU A 331 -22.37 12.80 -22.53
CA GLU A 331 -23.06 13.63 -23.53
C GLU A 331 -23.85 12.77 -24.52
N LEU A 332 -23.25 11.67 -24.99
CA LEU A 332 -23.94 10.69 -25.84
C LEU A 332 -25.05 9.97 -25.07
N ALA A 333 -24.84 9.66 -23.79
CA ALA A 333 -25.90 9.09 -22.96
C ALA A 333 -27.09 10.06 -22.85
N ALA A 334 -26.84 11.36 -22.65
CA ALA A 334 -27.88 12.37 -22.58
C ALA A 334 -28.68 12.50 -23.89
N SER A 335 -28.03 12.42 -25.06
CA SER A 335 -28.74 12.48 -26.36
C SER A 335 -29.66 11.29 -26.61
N THR A 336 -29.42 10.14 -25.94
CA THR A 336 -30.30 8.96 -25.97
C THR A 336 -31.44 9.01 -24.93
N GLY A 337 -31.59 10.12 -24.20
CA GLY A 337 -32.65 10.32 -23.21
C GLY A 337 -32.33 9.80 -21.80
N ILE A 338 -31.06 9.46 -21.51
CA ILE A 338 -30.63 9.08 -20.15
C ILE A 338 -30.41 10.35 -19.32
N ASP A 339 -31.14 10.48 -18.20
CA ASP A 339 -30.91 11.55 -17.23
C ASP A 339 -29.59 11.31 -16.47
N VAL A 340 -28.51 11.91 -16.96
CA VAL A 340 -27.15 11.83 -16.43
C VAL A 340 -27.08 12.26 -14.97
N GLU A 341 -27.85 13.29 -14.58
CA GLU A 341 -27.86 13.79 -13.20
C GLU A 341 -28.43 12.75 -12.24
N ARG A 342 -29.55 12.10 -12.61
CA ARG A 342 -30.10 11.00 -11.80
C ARG A 342 -29.10 9.84 -11.68
N VAL A 343 -28.35 9.54 -12.73
CA VAL A 343 -27.31 8.50 -12.69
C VAL A 343 -26.17 8.88 -11.74
N HIS A 344 -25.73 10.14 -11.73
CA HIS A 344 -24.75 10.62 -10.76
C HIS A 344 -25.26 10.55 -9.32
N SER A 345 -26.49 11.02 -9.05
CA SER A 345 -27.05 11.03 -7.70
C SER A 345 -27.37 9.62 -7.18
N THR A 346 -27.84 8.70 -8.03
CA THR A 346 -28.03 7.29 -7.65
C THR A 346 -26.71 6.57 -7.39
N SER A 347 -25.67 6.89 -8.17
CA SER A 347 -24.30 6.42 -7.90
C SER A 347 -23.79 6.92 -6.55
N ALA A 348 -24.00 8.20 -6.23
CA ALA A 348 -23.63 8.79 -4.95
C ALA A 348 -24.38 8.18 -3.75
N PHE A 349 -25.67 7.89 -3.92
CA PHE A 349 -26.48 7.20 -2.90
C PHE A 349 -25.96 5.78 -2.65
N LEU A 350 -25.77 4.99 -3.71
CA LEU A 350 -25.31 3.60 -3.59
C LEU A 350 -23.88 3.51 -3.03
N SER A 351 -22.98 4.40 -3.44
CA SER A 351 -21.61 4.41 -2.93
C SER A 351 -21.58 4.72 -1.44
N ALA A 352 -22.18 5.84 -1.02
CA ALA A 352 -22.22 6.26 0.37
C ALA A 352 -22.97 5.25 1.25
N GLY A 353 -24.04 4.64 0.72
CA GLY A 353 -24.79 3.59 1.40
C GLY A 353 -23.94 2.37 1.73
N ILE A 354 -23.18 1.84 0.77
CA ILE A 354 -22.32 0.66 1.00
C ILE A 354 -21.21 0.95 2.01
N SER A 355 -20.59 2.12 1.93
CA SER A 355 -19.59 2.53 2.92
C SER A 355 -20.22 2.70 4.30
N GLY A 356 -21.42 3.29 4.39
CA GLY A 356 -22.15 3.41 5.65
C GLY A 356 -22.52 2.07 6.29
N LEU A 357 -23.01 1.12 5.49
CA LEU A 357 -23.28 -0.26 5.93
C LEU A 357 -21.99 -0.91 6.46
N GLY A 358 -20.87 -0.77 5.75
CA GLY A 358 -19.57 -1.25 6.21
C GLY A 358 -19.17 -0.64 7.56
N GLY A 359 -19.48 0.64 7.76
CA GLY A 359 -19.23 1.35 9.01
C GLY A 359 -20.05 0.84 10.18
N ALA A 360 -21.36 0.65 9.97
CA ALA A 360 -22.25 0.09 10.99
C ALA A 360 -21.76 -1.29 11.48
N LEU A 361 -21.34 -2.14 10.54
CA LEU A 361 -20.77 -3.45 10.88
C LEU A 361 -19.38 -3.34 11.53
N LEU A 362 -18.53 -2.42 11.07
CA LEU A 362 -17.18 -2.21 11.61
C LEU A 362 -17.21 -1.68 13.05
N ALA A 363 -18.21 -0.85 13.38
CA ALA A 363 -18.44 -0.34 14.72
C ALA A 363 -18.70 -1.46 15.75
N GLY A 364 -19.17 -2.63 15.30
CA GLY A 364 -19.32 -3.83 16.13
C GLY A 364 -17.99 -4.52 16.47
N VAL A 365 -16.93 -4.25 15.69
CA VAL A 365 -15.63 -4.89 15.81
C VAL A 365 -14.63 -4.01 16.54
N LEU A 366 -14.50 -2.74 16.12
CA LEU A 366 -13.52 -1.80 16.64
C LEU A 366 -14.20 -0.62 17.35
N PRO A 367 -13.59 -0.03 18.39
CA PRO A 367 -14.06 1.23 18.94
C PRO A 367 -13.86 2.34 17.91
N ILE A 368 -14.88 3.14 17.67
CA ILE A 368 -14.92 4.19 16.66
C ILE A 368 -14.64 5.55 17.31
N ASN A 369 -13.72 6.29 16.71
CA ASN A 369 -13.55 7.73 16.94
C ASN A 369 -13.64 8.48 15.60
N PRO A 370 -13.80 9.81 15.60
CA PRO A 370 -13.91 10.58 14.35
C PRO A 370 -12.64 10.57 13.47
N GLU A 371 -11.46 10.14 13.96
CA GLU A 371 -10.23 10.11 13.15
C GLU A 371 -10.04 8.82 12.34
N LEU A 372 -10.76 7.74 12.67
CA LEU A 372 -10.64 6.45 11.98
C LEU A 372 -10.93 6.53 10.47
N GLY A 373 -11.59 7.58 10.00
CA GLY A 373 -11.89 7.77 8.59
C GLY A 373 -10.61 7.81 7.74
N LEU A 374 -9.60 8.58 8.15
CA LEU A 374 -8.36 8.69 7.37
C LEU A 374 -7.53 7.41 7.35
N SER A 375 -7.46 6.71 8.49
CA SER A 375 -6.68 5.46 8.58
C SER A 375 -7.27 4.36 7.70
N LEU A 376 -8.57 4.42 7.40
CA LEU A 376 -9.26 3.47 6.52
C LEU A 376 -9.35 3.97 5.06
N LEU A 377 -9.32 5.29 4.85
CA LEU A 377 -9.33 5.91 3.53
C LEU A 377 -8.08 5.56 2.73
N LEU A 378 -6.91 5.68 3.36
CA LEU A 378 -5.65 5.49 2.67
C LEU A 378 -5.51 4.03 2.15
N PRO A 379 -5.71 2.97 2.95
CA PRO A 379 -5.59 1.60 2.43
C PRO A 379 -6.67 1.28 1.37
N ALA A 380 -7.85 1.90 1.47
CA ALA A 380 -8.87 1.79 0.43
C ALA A 380 -8.43 2.38 -0.92
N PHE A 381 -7.62 3.45 -0.93
CA PHE A 381 -6.98 3.92 -2.18
C PHE A 381 -6.01 2.90 -2.74
N ALA A 382 -5.20 2.24 -1.90
CA ALA A 382 -4.33 1.17 -2.35
C ALA A 382 -5.12 0.04 -3.02
N VAL A 383 -6.26 -0.34 -2.45
CA VAL A 383 -7.19 -1.31 -3.03
C VAL A 383 -7.68 -0.89 -4.42
N ILE A 384 -8.10 0.37 -4.59
CA ILE A 384 -8.65 0.86 -5.88
C ILE A 384 -7.58 0.93 -6.95
N VAL A 385 -6.39 1.41 -6.59
CA VAL A 385 -5.28 1.53 -7.53
C VAL A 385 -4.84 0.14 -7.98
N LEU A 386 -4.70 -0.80 -7.04
CA LEU A 386 -4.37 -2.20 -7.34
C LEU A 386 -5.46 -2.87 -8.18
N GLY A 387 -6.71 -2.67 -7.80
CA GLY A 387 -7.92 -3.20 -8.45
C GLY A 387 -8.30 -2.52 -9.76
N THR A 388 -7.48 -1.58 -10.24
CA THR A 388 -7.77 -0.68 -11.36
C THR A 388 -8.95 0.26 -11.09
N ILE A 389 -8.68 1.55 -11.24
CA ILE A 389 -9.63 2.60 -10.91
C ILE A 389 -10.90 2.46 -11.77
N GLY A 390 -12.07 2.39 -11.11
CA GLY A 390 -13.38 2.23 -11.78
C GLY A 390 -13.84 0.79 -12.04
N SER A 391 -13.04 -0.23 -11.67
CA SER A 391 -13.42 -1.64 -11.78
C SER A 391 -13.82 -2.23 -10.42
N ILE A 392 -15.13 -2.44 -10.20
CA ILE A 392 -15.62 -3.02 -8.94
C ILE A 392 -15.15 -4.48 -8.75
N PRO A 393 -15.17 -5.37 -9.77
CA PRO A 393 -14.59 -6.71 -9.62
C PRO A 393 -13.09 -6.68 -9.32
N GLY A 394 -12.35 -5.73 -9.91
CA GLY A 394 -10.93 -5.57 -9.64
C GLY A 394 -10.66 -5.08 -8.22
N VAL A 395 -11.48 -4.16 -7.71
CA VAL A 395 -11.46 -3.67 -6.32
C VAL A 395 -11.76 -4.78 -5.32
N PHE A 396 -12.66 -5.72 -5.64
CA PHE A 396 -12.90 -6.91 -4.81
C PHE A 396 -11.62 -7.75 -4.63
N ILE A 397 -10.93 -8.06 -5.74
CA ILE A 397 -9.68 -8.81 -5.71
C ILE A 397 -8.57 -7.99 -5.02
N GLY A 398 -8.51 -6.69 -5.31
CA GLY A 398 -7.56 -5.77 -4.68
C GLY A 398 -7.72 -5.71 -3.16
N ALA A 399 -8.96 -5.73 -2.66
CA ALA A 399 -9.25 -5.72 -1.22
C ALA A 399 -8.78 -7.01 -0.56
N LEU A 400 -9.00 -8.16 -1.19
CA LEU A 400 -8.51 -9.44 -0.69
C LEU A 400 -6.98 -9.48 -0.62
N ILE A 401 -6.29 -9.01 -1.66
CA ILE A 401 -4.82 -8.94 -1.68
C ILE A 401 -4.32 -8.00 -0.59
N VAL A 402 -4.83 -6.77 -0.53
CA VAL A 402 -4.38 -5.77 0.44
C VAL A 402 -4.70 -6.17 1.88
N GLY A 403 -5.87 -6.77 2.11
CA GLY A 403 -6.25 -7.32 3.42
C GLY A 403 -5.33 -8.45 3.85
N LEU A 404 -5.00 -9.37 2.94
CA LEU A 404 -4.05 -10.46 3.20
C LEU A 404 -2.63 -9.93 3.46
N VAL A 405 -2.15 -8.96 2.67
CA VAL A 405 -0.86 -8.32 2.89
C VAL A 405 -0.78 -7.76 4.31
N ARG A 406 -1.79 -6.99 4.75
CA ARG A 406 -1.84 -6.48 6.13
C ARG A 406 -1.84 -7.60 7.17
N ALA A 407 -2.63 -8.65 6.98
CA ALA A 407 -2.74 -9.76 7.93
C ALA A 407 -1.48 -10.61 8.03
N VAL A 408 -0.75 -10.81 6.93
CA VAL A 408 0.54 -11.52 6.91
C VAL A 408 1.63 -10.68 7.56
N SER A 409 1.61 -9.36 7.35
CA SER A 409 2.62 -8.47 7.92
C SER A 409 2.58 -8.38 9.44
N GLU A 410 1.42 -8.56 10.08
CA GLU A 410 1.27 -8.37 11.53
C GLU A 410 2.10 -9.38 12.35
N PRO A 411 2.00 -10.72 12.16
CA PRO A 411 2.88 -11.68 12.82
C PRO A 411 4.37 -11.47 12.54
N PHE A 412 4.70 -11.07 11.30
CA PHE A 412 6.07 -10.79 10.87
C PHE A 412 6.66 -9.61 11.64
N LEU A 413 5.92 -8.50 11.73
CA LEU A 413 6.33 -7.30 12.46
C LEU A 413 6.39 -7.51 13.97
N ILE A 414 5.52 -8.34 14.55
CA ILE A 414 5.57 -8.71 15.96
C ILE A 414 6.83 -9.53 16.26
N GLY A 415 7.10 -10.57 15.46
CA GLY A 415 8.23 -11.46 15.69
C GLY A 415 9.58 -10.74 15.61
N ILE A 416 9.76 -9.88 14.60
CA ILE A 416 10.98 -9.08 14.44
C ILE A 416 11.04 -7.93 15.44
N GLY A 417 9.89 -7.27 15.69
CA GLY A 417 9.82 -6.17 16.64
C GLY A 417 10.23 -6.60 18.04
N ASN A 418 9.79 -7.77 18.48
CA ASN A 418 10.21 -8.32 19.77
C ASN A 418 11.71 -8.62 19.82
N ALA A 419 12.31 -9.10 18.72
CA ALA A 419 13.73 -9.39 18.64
C ALA A 419 14.63 -8.15 18.79
N ILE A 420 14.13 -6.98 18.37
CA ILE A 420 14.86 -5.70 18.39
C ILE A 420 14.30 -4.77 19.50
N GLU A 421 13.62 -5.33 20.51
CA GLU A 421 13.06 -4.59 21.65
C GLU A 421 12.06 -3.47 21.26
N ARG A 422 11.39 -3.62 20.12
CA ARG A 422 10.38 -2.70 19.58
C ARG A 422 9.03 -3.40 19.38
N PRO A 423 8.29 -3.71 20.47
CA PRO A 423 7.01 -4.42 20.39
C PRO A 423 5.91 -3.61 19.66
N THR A 424 6.05 -2.28 19.59
CA THR A 424 5.10 -1.39 18.89
C THR A 424 5.14 -1.53 17.35
N MET A 425 6.07 -2.32 16.80
CA MET A 425 6.20 -2.50 15.35
C MET A 425 4.96 -3.10 14.68
N SER A 426 4.08 -3.78 15.42
CA SER A 426 2.78 -4.25 14.91
C SER A 426 1.92 -3.12 14.33
N GLY A 427 2.06 -1.89 14.85
CA GLY A 427 1.38 -0.71 14.32
C GLY A 427 1.79 -0.37 12.88
N TYR A 428 2.96 -0.80 12.40
CA TYR A 428 3.35 -0.60 11.01
C TYR A 428 2.56 -1.45 10.02
N ALA A 429 1.81 -2.46 10.50
CA ALA A 429 0.94 -3.27 9.64
C ALA A 429 -0.10 -2.41 8.89
N GLU A 430 -0.45 -1.23 9.43
CA GLU A 430 -1.34 -0.28 8.75
C GLU A 430 -0.73 0.33 7.49
N VAL A 431 0.60 0.42 7.45
CA VAL A 431 1.35 1.06 6.36
C VAL A 431 1.74 0.06 5.26
N MET A 432 1.74 -1.24 5.58
CA MET A 432 2.14 -2.32 4.67
C MET A 432 1.35 -2.34 3.35
N PRO A 433 0.02 -2.09 3.32
CA PRO A 433 -0.73 -1.86 2.08
C PRO A 433 -0.09 -0.87 1.11
N PHE A 434 0.48 0.24 1.60
CA PHE A 434 1.07 1.28 0.76
C PHE A 434 2.45 0.89 0.26
N ILE A 435 3.27 0.33 1.14
CA ILE A 435 4.60 -0.16 0.76
C ILE A 435 4.44 -1.22 -0.32
N PHE A 436 3.49 -2.15 -0.12
CA PHE A 436 3.12 -3.14 -1.12
C PHE A 436 2.61 -2.50 -2.41
N LEU A 437 1.71 -1.52 -2.34
CA LEU A 437 1.21 -0.82 -3.51
C LEU A 437 2.34 -0.13 -4.29
N ILE A 438 3.21 0.62 -3.61
CA ILE A 438 4.36 1.29 -4.21
C ILE A 438 5.26 0.25 -4.89
N GLY A 439 5.55 -0.86 -4.21
CA GLY A 439 6.30 -1.98 -4.79
C GLY A 439 5.63 -2.53 -6.05
N VAL A 440 4.32 -2.78 -6.02
CA VAL A 440 3.55 -3.25 -7.18
C VAL A 440 3.58 -2.23 -8.33
N LEU A 441 3.45 -0.93 -8.05
CA LEU A 441 3.44 0.11 -9.08
C LEU A 441 4.82 0.35 -9.69
N LEU A 442 5.89 0.26 -8.89
CA LEU A 442 7.27 0.32 -9.38
C LEU A 442 7.58 -0.88 -10.30
N LEU A 443 7.05 -2.06 -9.98
CA LEU A 443 7.19 -3.26 -10.80
C LEU A 443 6.25 -3.25 -12.02
N MET A 444 5.03 -2.75 -11.87
CA MET A 444 3.97 -2.81 -12.88
C MET A 444 2.99 -1.62 -12.76
N PRO A 445 3.25 -0.49 -13.45
CA PRO A 445 2.56 0.79 -13.23
C PRO A 445 1.08 0.81 -13.67
N ARG A 446 0.58 -0.25 -14.33
CA ARG A 446 -0.80 -0.30 -14.87
C ARG A 446 -1.82 -1.06 -14.00
N GLY A 447 -1.40 -1.61 -12.86
CA GLY A 447 -2.27 -2.39 -11.96
C GLY A 447 -2.73 -3.74 -12.55
N ILE A 448 -3.35 -4.59 -11.73
CA ILE A 448 -3.67 -5.99 -12.09
C ILE A 448 -4.92 -6.08 -12.98
N GLY A 449 -5.90 -5.18 -12.81
CA GLY A 449 -7.13 -5.18 -13.59
C GLY A 449 -6.93 -4.90 -15.09
N ASP A 450 -6.03 -3.99 -15.44
CA ASP A 450 -5.67 -3.71 -16.86
C ASP A 450 -5.05 -4.95 -17.53
N ALA A 451 -4.20 -5.70 -16.80
CA ALA A 451 -3.61 -6.93 -17.30
C ALA A 451 -4.66 -8.01 -17.61
N MET A 452 -5.68 -8.15 -16.76
CA MET A 452 -6.80 -9.08 -16.99
C MET A 452 -7.66 -8.66 -18.19
N ALA A 453 -7.94 -7.36 -18.34
CA ALA A 453 -8.70 -6.83 -19.46
C ALA A 453 -8.00 -7.09 -20.81
N ARG A 454 -6.69 -6.81 -20.90
CA ARG A 454 -5.87 -7.11 -22.08
C ARG A 454 -5.91 -8.60 -22.43
N ARG A 455 -5.79 -9.49 -21.44
CA ARG A 455 -5.85 -10.94 -21.66
C ARG A 455 -7.21 -11.40 -22.19
N HIS A 456 -8.30 -10.71 -21.85
CA HIS A 456 -9.62 -11.00 -22.43
C HIS A 456 -9.71 -10.51 -23.88
N ILE A 457 -9.22 -9.30 -24.17
CA ILE A 457 -9.15 -8.75 -25.53
C ILE A 457 -8.29 -9.63 -26.44
N ASP A 458 -7.13 -10.09 -25.97
CA ASP A 458 -6.23 -10.96 -26.72
C ASP A 458 -6.86 -12.33 -27.02
N ARG A 459 -7.66 -12.87 -26.08
CA ARG A 459 -8.44 -14.09 -26.31
C ARG A 459 -9.51 -13.89 -27.39
N MET A 460 -10.21 -12.76 -27.37
CA MET A 460 -11.21 -12.43 -28.40
C MET A 460 -10.58 -12.19 -29.77
N ARG A 461 -9.45 -11.46 -29.83
CA ARG A 461 -8.69 -11.30 -31.08
C ARG A 461 -8.26 -12.65 -31.64
N ARG A 462 -7.74 -13.55 -30.80
CA ARG A 462 -7.33 -14.90 -31.24
C ARG A 462 -8.50 -15.72 -31.77
N ARG A 463 -9.66 -15.63 -31.13
CA ARG A 463 -10.88 -16.29 -31.59
C ARG A 463 -11.33 -15.75 -32.96
N ASN A 464 -11.37 -14.44 -33.12
CA ASN A 464 -11.72 -13.82 -34.41
C ASN A 464 -10.68 -14.10 -35.51
N THR A 465 -9.39 -14.20 -35.17
CA THR A 465 -8.39 -14.62 -36.16
C THR A 465 -8.56 -16.08 -36.54
N LEU A 466 -8.92 -16.97 -35.61
CA LEU A 466 -9.18 -18.38 -35.91
C LEU A 466 -10.44 -18.53 -36.78
N ASP A 467 -11.53 -17.84 -36.45
CA ASP A 467 -12.76 -17.82 -37.27
C ASP A 467 -12.50 -17.25 -38.68
N ASN A 468 -11.64 -16.22 -38.82
CA ASN A 468 -11.24 -15.70 -40.13
C ASN A 468 -10.27 -16.61 -40.90
N THR A 469 -9.59 -17.56 -40.21
CA THR A 469 -8.69 -18.52 -40.86
C THR A 469 -9.43 -19.81 -41.25
N GLU A 470 -10.54 -20.13 -40.60
CA GLU A 470 -11.41 -21.27 -40.96
C GLU A 470 -12.22 -21.05 -42.25
N GLY A 471 -12.19 -19.84 -42.82
CA GLY A 471 -12.65 -19.55 -44.19
C GLY A 471 -11.67 -19.95 -45.31
N GLY A 472 -10.52 -20.54 -45.00
CA GLY A 472 -9.53 -20.96 -45.98
C GLY A 472 -8.80 -22.24 -45.57
N ASN A 473 -9.25 -23.37 -46.13
CA ASN A 473 -8.60 -24.68 -46.22
C ASN A 473 -7.77 -25.14 -45.02
N GLY A 474 -8.33 -26.09 -44.27
CA GLY A 474 -7.58 -26.87 -43.29
C GLY A 474 -6.45 -27.68 -43.92
N VAL A 475 -5.30 -27.66 -43.26
CA VAL A 475 -4.38 -28.81 -43.21
C VAL A 475 -3.80 -28.87 -41.80
N SER A 476 -3.94 -30.05 -41.22
CA SER A 476 -3.26 -30.58 -40.04
C SER A 476 -1.81 -30.10 -39.91
N ASP A 477 -1.45 -29.55 -38.75
CA ASP A 477 -0.11 -29.79 -38.20
C ASP A 477 -0.12 -29.64 -36.67
N ASN A 478 -0.68 -30.65 -36.01
CA ASN A 478 -0.62 -30.79 -34.57
C ASN A 478 0.07 -32.12 -34.29
N HIS A 479 1.40 -32.13 -34.17
CA HIS A 479 2.24 -33.07 -33.40
C HIS A 479 3.74 -32.81 -33.68
N ARG A 480 4.29 -31.64 -33.30
CA ARG A 480 5.75 -31.42 -33.30
C ARG A 480 6.24 -30.22 -32.48
N SER A 481 5.53 -29.82 -31.42
CA SER A 481 5.94 -28.66 -30.60
C SER A 481 6.74 -29.02 -29.34
N VAL A 482 6.71 -30.26 -28.84
CA VAL A 482 7.38 -30.61 -27.57
C VAL A 482 8.89 -30.88 -27.75
N GLY A 483 9.32 -31.42 -28.90
CA GLY A 483 10.73 -31.70 -29.17
C GLY A 483 11.60 -30.46 -29.42
N LYS A 484 11.00 -29.29 -29.68
CA LYS A 484 11.72 -28.05 -30.01
C LYS A 484 12.18 -27.26 -28.77
N TYR A 485 11.69 -27.61 -27.59
CA TYR A 485 12.00 -26.93 -26.32
C TYR A 485 12.86 -27.77 -25.35
N LEU A 486 13.21 -29.02 -25.72
CA LEU A 486 14.15 -29.84 -24.96
C LEU A 486 15.58 -29.24 -24.82
N PRO A 487 16.12 -28.46 -25.78
CA PRO A 487 17.43 -27.82 -25.62
C PRO A 487 17.44 -26.69 -24.57
N GLU A 488 16.33 -25.97 -24.40
CA GLU A 488 16.22 -24.83 -23.46
C GLU A 488 16.12 -25.30 -22.01
N LEU A 489 15.49 -26.45 -21.75
CA LEU A 489 15.45 -27.08 -20.42
C LEU A 489 16.78 -27.73 -20.03
N ARG A 490 17.57 -28.23 -21.00
CA ARG A 490 18.95 -28.69 -20.77
C ARG A 490 19.87 -27.55 -20.33
N PHE A 491 19.62 -26.32 -20.72
CA PHE A 491 20.39 -25.16 -20.28
C PHE A 491 20.28 -24.95 -18.76
N ILE A 492 19.10 -25.16 -18.17
CA ILE A 492 18.85 -25.04 -16.72
C ILE A 492 19.55 -26.18 -15.95
N ALA A 493 19.57 -27.40 -16.49
CA ALA A 493 20.28 -28.53 -15.90
C ALA A 493 21.81 -28.36 -15.93
N ILE A 494 22.37 -27.86 -17.04
CA ILE A 494 23.81 -27.60 -17.19
C ILE A 494 24.26 -26.41 -16.33
N TRP A 495 23.40 -25.40 -16.13
CA TRP A 495 23.69 -24.29 -15.21
C TRP A 495 23.76 -24.74 -13.75
N SER A 496 22.91 -25.70 -13.35
CA SER A 496 22.89 -26.20 -11.96
C SER A 496 24.14 -26.98 -11.57
N THR A 497 24.76 -27.73 -12.50
CA THR A 497 25.99 -28.49 -12.24
C THR A 497 27.23 -27.61 -12.28
N ASN A 498 27.25 -26.60 -13.17
CA ASN A 498 28.42 -25.72 -13.33
C ASN A 498 28.52 -24.62 -12.27
N ILE A 499 27.44 -24.31 -11.53
CA ILE A 499 27.50 -23.34 -10.42
C ILE A 499 28.48 -23.81 -9.34
N ARG A 500 28.51 -25.11 -9.02
CA ARG A 500 29.39 -25.64 -7.97
C ARG A 500 30.87 -25.49 -8.34
N ASP A 501 31.21 -25.79 -9.59
CA ASP A 501 32.58 -25.68 -10.14
C ASP A 501 33.02 -24.21 -10.32
N VAL A 502 32.08 -23.31 -10.66
CA VAL A 502 32.34 -21.87 -10.75
C VAL A 502 32.50 -21.24 -9.36
N TYR A 503 31.74 -21.71 -8.37
CA TYR A 503 31.86 -21.26 -6.98
C TYR A 503 33.23 -21.64 -6.40
N GLU A 504 33.67 -22.89 -6.59
CA GLU A 504 35.00 -23.34 -6.15
C GLU A 504 36.15 -22.65 -6.90
N SER A 505 36.00 -22.41 -8.22
CA SER A 505 37.01 -21.70 -9.02
C SER A 505 37.15 -20.23 -8.65
N ILE A 506 36.05 -19.56 -8.28
CA ILE A 506 36.08 -18.17 -7.80
C ILE A 506 36.67 -18.11 -6.39
N PHE A 507 36.30 -19.03 -5.51
CA PHE A 507 36.82 -19.05 -4.14
C PHE A 507 38.32 -19.36 -4.09
N ASP A 508 38.82 -20.25 -4.94
CA ASP A 508 40.25 -20.59 -5.04
C ASP A 508 41.07 -19.46 -5.70
N ARG A 509 40.48 -18.73 -6.66
CA ARG A 509 41.11 -17.52 -7.26
C ARG A 509 41.09 -16.33 -6.32
N VAL A 510 40.02 -16.13 -5.55
CA VAL A 510 39.91 -15.06 -4.54
C VAL A 510 40.81 -15.39 -3.35
N GLY A 511 40.91 -16.65 -2.93
CA GLY A 511 41.86 -17.11 -1.91
C GLY A 511 43.32 -16.89 -2.31
N LYS A 512 43.67 -17.17 -3.58
CA LYS A 512 45.01 -16.88 -4.15
C LYS A 512 45.26 -15.39 -4.38
N PHE A 513 44.22 -14.60 -4.58
CA PHE A 513 44.32 -13.14 -4.70
C PHE A 513 44.53 -12.49 -3.32
N ILE A 514 43.86 -12.99 -2.28
CA ILE A 514 43.98 -12.51 -0.90
C ILE A 514 45.33 -12.90 -0.29
N SER A 515 45.88 -14.08 -0.60
CA SER A 515 47.22 -14.47 -0.13
C SER A 515 48.37 -13.71 -0.84
N ASN A 516 48.19 -13.31 -2.09
CA ASN A 516 49.18 -12.52 -2.85
C ASN A 516 49.02 -11.00 -2.70
N ALA A 517 47.85 -10.50 -2.25
CA ALA A 517 47.62 -9.07 -2.03
C ALA A 517 48.11 -8.56 -0.66
N GLY A 518 48.55 -9.46 0.23
CA GLY A 518 49.05 -9.13 1.57
C GLY A 518 50.38 -8.35 1.62
N LEU A 519 50.99 -7.97 0.49
CA LEU A 519 52.33 -7.34 0.47
C LEU A 519 52.49 -6.10 -0.43
N ARG A 520 51.42 -5.36 -0.76
CA ARG A 520 51.56 -4.09 -1.52
C ARG A 520 50.66 -2.93 -1.05
N LEU A 521 50.46 -2.80 0.26
CA LEU A 521 49.66 -1.71 0.86
C LEU A 521 50.48 -0.48 1.27
N LYS A 522 51.53 -0.12 0.51
CA LYS A 522 52.36 1.07 0.78
C LYS A 522 52.49 2.09 -0.35
N GLU A 523 51.86 1.87 -1.51
CA GLU A 523 51.98 2.79 -2.66
C GLU A 523 50.66 3.41 -3.17
N THR A 524 49.52 3.16 -2.51
CA THR A 524 48.22 3.76 -2.88
C THR A 524 47.81 4.97 -2.03
N LEU A 525 48.76 5.64 -1.38
CA LEU A 525 48.57 6.92 -0.66
C LEU A 525 48.57 8.15 -1.60
N LYS A 526 47.93 8.08 -2.76
CA LYS A 526 47.79 9.22 -3.71
C LYS A 526 46.38 9.42 -4.24
N ILE A 527 45.37 9.27 -3.37
CA ILE A 527 43.98 9.68 -3.64
C ILE A 527 43.49 10.57 -2.47
N ILE A 528 44.21 11.66 -2.24
CA ILE A 528 43.80 12.74 -1.30
C ILE A 528 43.57 14.07 -2.04
N SER A 529 43.69 14.12 -3.37
CA SER A 529 43.55 15.37 -4.13
C SER A 529 42.20 15.57 -4.86
N LEU A 530 41.18 14.75 -4.60
CA LEU A 530 39.86 14.90 -5.23
C LEU A 530 38.83 15.64 -4.37
N GLY A 531 39.14 15.93 -3.10
CA GLY A 531 38.26 16.69 -2.20
C GLY A 531 38.26 18.21 -2.44
N SER A 532 39.30 18.77 -3.06
CA SER A 532 39.45 20.22 -3.22
C SER A 532 38.70 20.81 -4.42
N GLU A 533 38.27 20.00 -5.39
CA GLU A 533 37.50 20.47 -6.56
C GLU A 533 36.00 20.58 -6.26
N PHE A 534 35.48 19.77 -5.33
CA PHE A 534 34.05 19.78 -4.97
C PHE A 534 33.65 21.00 -4.12
N LEU A 535 34.59 21.55 -3.34
CA LEU A 535 34.36 22.74 -2.50
C LEU A 535 34.37 24.06 -3.30
N GLY A 536 34.92 24.07 -4.52
CA GLY A 536 34.96 25.24 -5.41
C GLY A 536 33.63 25.58 -6.10
N PHE A 537 32.63 24.70 -6.02
CA PHE A 537 31.36 24.84 -6.75
C PHE A 537 30.30 25.69 -6.01
N ILE A 538 30.46 25.86 -4.70
CA ILE A 538 29.49 26.52 -3.81
C ILE A 538 29.43 28.06 -4.00
N PRO A 539 30.54 28.80 -4.24
CA PRO A 539 30.49 30.25 -4.41
C PRO A 539 29.85 30.71 -5.74
N THR A 540 29.99 29.91 -6.79
CA THR A 540 29.51 30.20 -8.16
C THR A 540 27.98 30.07 -8.28
N PHE A 541 27.38 29.21 -7.46
CA PHE A 541 25.92 29.05 -7.38
C PHE A 541 25.24 30.22 -6.64
N LEU A 542 25.90 30.76 -5.60
CA LEU A 542 25.36 31.87 -4.79
C LEU A 542 25.39 33.22 -5.51
N THR A 543 26.33 33.44 -6.43
CA THR A 543 26.39 34.68 -7.23
C THR A 543 25.35 34.71 -8.35
N TRP A 544 24.91 33.56 -8.84
CA TRP A 544 23.83 33.45 -9.83
C TRP A 544 22.47 33.93 -9.30
N VAL A 545 22.24 33.85 -7.99
CA VAL A 545 20.96 34.21 -7.34
C VAL A 545 20.82 35.73 -7.09
N ARG A 546 21.88 36.53 -7.23
CA ARG A 546 21.90 37.93 -6.75
C ARG A 546 21.77 39.02 -7.83
N THR A 547 21.07 38.79 -8.94
CA THR A 547 20.78 39.88 -9.89
C THR A 547 19.34 39.88 -10.42
N ARG A 548 18.49 40.73 -9.82
CA ARG A 548 17.49 41.59 -10.51
C ARG A 548 16.67 42.37 -9.47
N ARG A 549 16.86 43.69 -9.42
CA ARG A 549 15.87 44.61 -8.84
C ARG A 549 14.81 44.93 -9.89
N PRO A 550 13.52 44.97 -9.53
CA PRO A 550 12.59 45.87 -10.19
C PRO A 550 11.91 46.79 -9.19
N SER A 551 11.97 48.08 -9.50
CA SER A 551 11.10 49.13 -8.96
C SER A 551 9.73 49.06 -9.64
N ASN A 552 8.69 49.06 -8.81
CA ASN A 552 7.34 49.63 -9.01
C ASN A 552 6.27 48.70 -8.43
N VAL A 553 5.33 49.33 -7.73
CA VAL A 553 4.28 48.76 -6.90
C VAL A 553 3.50 47.68 -7.67
N VAL A 554 3.61 46.44 -7.23
CA VAL A 554 2.93 45.29 -7.84
C VAL A 554 1.63 45.01 -7.09
N VAL A 555 0.51 45.12 -7.81
CA VAL A 555 -0.78 44.59 -7.41
C VAL A 555 -0.70 43.05 -7.49
N PHE A 556 -0.96 42.36 -6.37
CA PHE A 556 -0.81 40.91 -6.27
C PHE A 556 -1.87 40.16 -7.08
N GLN A 557 -1.46 39.55 -8.20
CA GLN A 557 -2.26 38.57 -8.94
C GLN A 557 -1.93 37.15 -8.47
N ARG A 558 -2.96 36.35 -8.19
CA ARG A 558 -2.87 34.97 -7.62
C ARG A 558 -2.27 33.91 -8.56
N GLU A 559 -2.03 34.22 -9.82
CA GLU A 559 -1.66 33.22 -10.84
C GLU A 559 -0.16 33.18 -11.17
N THR A 560 0.66 34.07 -10.61
CA THR A 560 2.13 34.05 -10.82
C THR A 560 2.86 33.34 -9.67
N ALA A 561 3.86 32.53 -10.01
CA ALA A 561 4.69 31.79 -9.04
C ALA A 561 5.22 32.69 -7.90
N ARG A 562 5.59 33.95 -8.22
CA ARG A 562 6.05 34.93 -7.22
C ARG A 562 4.98 35.35 -6.22
N GLY A 563 3.72 35.48 -6.63
CA GLY A 563 2.60 35.80 -5.74
C GLY A 563 2.30 34.65 -4.78
N SER A 564 2.41 33.41 -5.25
CA SER A 564 2.27 32.20 -4.43
C SER A 564 3.37 32.10 -3.37
N TRP A 565 4.64 32.28 -3.76
CA TRP A 565 5.76 32.29 -2.81
C TRP A 565 5.63 33.40 -1.75
N MET A 566 5.16 34.58 -2.13
CA MET A 566 4.99 35.66 -1.17
C MET A 566 3.83 35.39 -0.19
N ALA A 567 2.69 34.89 -0.67
CA ALA A 567 1.59 34.45 0.19
C ALA A 567 2.03 33.32 1.15
N PHE A 568 2.87 32.41 0.68
CA PHE A 568 3.47 31.35 1.47
C PHE A 568 4.36 31.89 2.60
N PHE A 569 5.29 32.80 2.32
CA PHE A 569 6.14 33.39 3.36
C PHE A 569 5.34 34.21 4.38
N VAL A 570 4.29 34.90 3.94
CA VAL A 570 3.37 35.62 4.84
C VAL A 570 2.62 34.65 5.75
N MET A 571 2.03 33.59 5.19
CA MET A 571 1.34 32.55 5.98
C MET A 571 2.29 31.81 6.93
N PHE A 572 3.53 31.57 6.50
CA PHE A 572 4.57 30.96 7.33
C PHE A 572 4.97 31.85 8.51
N ALA A 573 5.15 33.15 8.28
CA ALA A 573 5.42 34.12 9.33
C ALA A 573 4.24 34.18 10.33
N ILE A 574 2.99 34.19 9.85
CA ILE A 574 1.80 34.13 10.69
C ILE A 574 1.79 32.85 11.53
N LEU A 575 2.09 31.68 10.94
CA LEU A 575 2.16 30.41 11.65
C LEU A 575 3.22 30.40 12.76
N ILE A 576 4.42 30.95 12.50
CA ILE A 576 5.47 31.08 13.52
C ILE A 576 5.02 32.02 14.64
N ILE A 577 4.38 33.14 14.30
CA ILE A 577 3.86 34.11 15.28
C ILE A 577 2.76 33.47 16.14
N VAL A 578 1.82 32.75 15.54
CA VAL A 578 0.77 32.04 16.27
C VAL A 578 1.37 30.95 17.17
N ALA A 579 2.31 30.16 16.65
CA ALA A 579 3.01 29.14 17.43
C ALA A 579 3.83 29.75 18.59
N SER A 580 4.40 30.95 18.40
CA SER A 580 5.14 31.65 19.44
C SER A 580 4.24 32.37 20.45
N LEU A 581 2.98 32.63 20.13
CA LEU A 581 1.99 33.22 21.05
C LEU A 581 1.23 32.17 21.85
N LEU A 582 1.17 30.92 21.39
CA LEU A 582 0.48 29.86 22.13
C LEU A 582 1.19 29.58 23.48
N PRO A 583 0.41 29.44 24.57
CA PRO A 583 0.95 29.04 25.86
C PRO A 583 1.47 27.59 25.78
N SER A 584 2.68 27.36 26.28
CA SER A 584 3.36 26.06 26.26
C SER A 584 3.98 25.76 27.63
N ALA A 585 4.00 24.49 28.02
CA ALA A 585 4.53 24.05 29.32
C ALA A 585 6.04 24.31 29.50
N SER A 586 6.84 24.36 28.42
CA SER A 586 8.27 24.67 28.48
C SER A 586 8.80 25.32 27.19
N VAL A 587 9.92 26.06 27.31
CA VAL A 587 10.62 26.66 26.15
C VAL A 587 11.04 25.59 25.13
N LEU A 588 11.45 24.41 25.59
CA LEU A 588 11.81 23.28 24.73
C LEU A 588 10.61 22.79 23.89
N THR A 589 9.42 22.69 24.47
CA THR A 589 8.21 22.30 23.72
C THR A 589 7.86 23.33 22.64
N LYS A 590 8.09 24.61 22.90
CA LYS A 590 7.87 25.70 21.96
C LYS A 590 8.86 25.67 20.80
N ILE A 591 10.14 25.43 21.09
CA ILE A 591 11.20 25.25 20.07
C ILE A 591 10.89 24.03 19.19
N MET A 592 10.46 22.91 19.78
CA MET A 592 10.10 21.70 19.05
C MET A 592 8.88 21.90 18.14
N GLN A 593 7.89 22.69 18.57
CA GLN A 593 6.73 23.04 17.74
C GLN A 593 7.14 23.88 16.53
N ILE A 594 7.98 24.91 16.74
CA ILE A 594 8.50 25.76 15.66
C ILE A 594 9.38 24.91 14.71
N ALA A 595 10.26 24.08 15.24
CA ALA A 595 11.12 23.20 14.46
C ALA A 595 10.31 22.24 13.57
N ARG A 596 9.21 21.67 14.10
CA ARG A 596 8.29 20.86 13.29
C ARG A 596 7.66 21.65 12.16
N ILE A 597 7.19 22.88 12.41
CA ILE A 597 6.60 23.73 11.36
C ILE A 597 7.62 23.97 10.27
N VAL A 598 8.86 24.35 10.62
CA VAL A 598 9.96 24.59 9.67
C VAL A 598 10.31 23.32 8.89
N SER A 599 10.43 22.17 9.56
CA SER A 599 10.80 20.90 8.90
C SER A 599 9.71 20.42 7.95
N LEU A 600 8.44 20.50 8.35
CA LEU A 600 7.31 20.10 7.51
C LEU A 600 7.25 21.00 6.27
N LEU A 601 7.41 22.31 6.46
CA LEU A 601 7.43 23.28 5.36
C LEU A 601 8.61 23.03 4.41
N GLY A 602 9.80 22.75 4.94
CA GLY A 602 10.99 22.44 4.17
C GLY A 602 10.80 21.20 3.30
N ILE A 603 10.19 20.15 3.88
CA ILE A 603 9.85 18.92 3.17
C ILE A 603 8.82 19.19 2.06
N PHE A 604 7.75 19.93 2.35
CA PHE A 604 6.73 20.25 1.34
C PHE A 604 7.25 21.19 0.25
N SER A 605 8.14 22.13 0.60
CA SER A 605 8.79 23.01 -0.37
C SER A 605 9.77 22.25 -1.27
N LEU A 606 10.45 21.21 -0.76
CA LEU A 606 11.28 20.32 -1.55
C LEU A 606 10.45 19.41 -2.47
N MET A 607 9.28 18.94 -2.01
CA MET A 607 8.36 18.13 -2.85
C MET A 607 7.60 18.95 -3.91
N ALA A 608 7.48 20.26 -3.73
CA ALA A 608 6.85 21.15 -4.69
C ALA A 608 7.76 21.52 -5.88
N PHE A 609 9.05 21.18 -5.79
CA PHE A 609 10.04 21.24 -6.86
C PHE A 609 10.17 19.87 -7.54
#